data_AF-A0A2N0QLB9-F1
#
_entry.id   AF-A0A2N0QLB9-F1
#
_cell.length_a   1.000
_cell.length_b   1.000
_cell.length_c   1.000
_cell.angle_alpha   90.00
_cell.angle_beta   90.00
_cell.angle_gamma   90.00
#
_symmetry.space_group_name_H-M   'P 1'
#
loop_
_entity.id
_entity.type
_entity.pdbx_description
1 polymer ?
#
loop_
_entity_poly.entity_id
_entity_poly.type
_entity_poly.pdbx_seq_one_letter_code
_entity_poly.pdbx_strand_id
1 'polypeptide(L)'
;KVSKYMVIERYKYVMHIVSEVIGELQDDVHVLDVLSSCLPAGTVSGAPKIRAMQIINELEDKKRGVYAGAVGYVSVQGNMDLALAIRTMIVNNDKAYVQAGAGIVYDSIPESEYNETLNKAKALLE
;
A
#
# COMPACT_ATOMS: atom_id res chain seq x y z
N LYS A 1 7.06 -2.97 -18.98
CA LYS A 1 8.32 -2.17 -19.01
C LYS A 1 8.49 -1.48 -17.67
N VAL A 2 9.72 -1.36 -17.16
CA VAL A 2 10.03 -0.50 -16.00
C VAL A 2 10.37 0.90 -16.54
N SER A 3 9.54 1.91 -16.28
CA SER A 3 9.74 3.29 -16.77
C SER A 3 10.61 4.13 -15.83
N LYS A 4 10.55 3.88 -14.52
CA LYS A 4 11.44 4.44 -13.50
C LYS A 4 11.90 3.31 -12.60
N TYR A 5 13.18 3.32 -12.22
CA TYR A 5 13.77 2.28 -11.39
C TYR A 5 14.56 2.89 -10.24
N MET A 6 14.19 2.49 -9.02
CA MET A 6 14.84 2.86 -7.75
C MET A 6 15.12 4.36 -7.58
N VAL A 7 14.17 5.21 -7.98
CA VAL A 7 14.27 6.66 -7.84
C VAL A 7 13.92 7.08 -6.42
N ILE A 8 14.67 8.04 -5.86
CA ILE A 8 14.38 8.60 -4.53
C ILE A 8 13.34 9.70 -4.64
N GLU A 9 12.17 9.47 -4.07
CA GLU A 9 11.15 10.49 -3.84
C GLU A 9 11.23 11.03 -2.42
N ARG A 10 11.10 12.35 -2.27
CA ARG A 10 11.24 13.04 -0.98
C ARG A 10 9.90 13.61 -0.55
N TYR A 11 9.48 13.22 0.64
CA TYR A 11 8.30 13.73 1.34
C TYR A 11 8.73 14.45 2.62
N LYS A 12 7.81 15.16 3.28
CA LYS A 12 8.10 16.00 4.45
C LYS A 12 8.86 15.27 5.58
N TYR A 13 8.48 14.01 5.86
CA TYR A 13 9.02 13.24 6.99
C TYR A 13 9.81 12.00 6.58
N VAL A 14 9.76 11.57 5.31
CA VAL A 14 10.38 10.34 4.84
C VAL A 14 10.84 10.47 3.38
N MET A 15 11.74 9.60 2.96
CA MET A 15 12.06 9.38 1.56
C MET A 15 11.68 7.96 1.16
N HIS A 16 11.26 7.74 -0.08
CA HIS A 16 10.91 6.43 -0.61
C HIS A 16 11.74 6.10 -1.85
N ILE A 17 12.18 4.85 -1.95
CA ILE A 17 12.73 4.27 -3.19
C ILE A 17 11.54 3.78 -4.02
N VAL A 18 11.31 4.38 -5.18
CA VAL A 18 10.14 4.13 -6.03
C VAL A 18 10.56 3.59 -7.39
N SER A 19 9.82 2.62 -7.90
CA SER A 19 9.92 2.14 -9.27
C SER A 19 8.54 2.14 -9.92
N GLU A 20 8.47 2.46 -11.21
CA GLU A 20 7.24 2.49 -11.99
C GLU A 20 7.26 1.39 -13.04
N VAL A 21 6.15 0.65 -13.12
CA VAL A 21 5.94 -0.42 -14.08
C VAL A 21 4.74 -0.06 -14.94
N ILE A 22 4.94 -0.08 -16.25
CA ILE A 22 3.90 0.21 -17.25
C ILE A 22 3.71 -1.00 -18.17
N GLY A 23 2.47 -1.20 -18.59
CA GLY A 23 2.07 -2.20 -19.56
C GLY A 23 0.88 -1.69 -20.38
N GLU A 24 0.62 -2.37 -21.50
CA GLU A 24 -0.56 -2.13 -22.31
C GLU A 24 -1.61 -3.17 -21.94
N LEU A 25 -2.85 -2.72 -21.76
CA LEU A 25 -3.97 -3.61 -21.46
C LEU A 25 -4.33 -4.41 -22.71
N GLN A 26 -4.62 -5.69 -22.56
CA GLN A 26 -5.11 -6.51 -23.67
C GLN A 26 -6.54 -6.10 -24.04
N ASP A 27 -6.88 -6.16 -25.33
CA ASP A 27 -8.17 -5.68 -25.86
C ASP A 27 -9.39 -6.40 -25.25
N ASP A 28 -9.21 -7.62 -24.76
CA ASP A 28 -10.25 -8.48 -24.17
C ASP A 28 -10.33 -8.39 -22.63
N VAL A 29 -9.52 -7.54 -21.99
CA VAL A 29 -9.47 -7.41 -20.53
C VAL A 29 -10.14 -6.12 -20.07
N HIS A 30 -11.06 -6.21 -19.12
CA HIS A 30 -11.69 -5.03 -18.55
C HIS A 30 -10.83 -4.43 -17.42
N VAL A 31 -10.92 -3.11 -17.21
CA VAL A 31 -10.14 -2.41 -16.18
C VAL A 31 -10.38 -2.92 -14.75
N LEU A 32 -11.56 -3.50 -14.49
CA LEU A 32 -11.90 -4.13 -13.21
C LEU A 32 -11.20 -5.48 -13.01
N ASP A 33 -10.84 -6.19 -14.08
CA ASP A 33 -10.05 -7.42 -14.01
C ASP A 33 -8.60 -7.10 -13.62
N VAL A 34 -8.08 -5.96 -14.10
CA VAL A 34 -6.79 -5.43 -13.66
C VAL A 34 -6.82 -5.13 -12.16
N LEU A 35 -7.88 -4.45 -11.70
CA LEU A 35 -8.04 -4.10 -10.30
C LEU A 35 -8.03 -5.34 -9.39
N SER A 36 -8.84 -6.35 -9.73
CA SER A 36 -8.97 -7.58 -8.95
C SER A 36 -7.68 -8.42 -8.95
N SER A 37 -6.91 -8.38 -10.03
CA SER A 37 -5.63 -9.09 -10.15
C SER A 37 -4.50 -8.39 -9.37
N CYS A 38 -4.53 -7.06 -9.31
CA CYS A 38 -3.47 -6.27 -8.69
C CYS A 38 -3.62 -6.13 -7.18
N LEU A 39 -4.84 -6.08 -6.65
CA LEU A 39 -5.07 -5.89 -5.22
C LEU A 39 -5.17 -7.19 -4.41
N PRO A 40 -4.76 -7.19 -3.13
CA PRO A 40 -4.00 -6.13 -2.45
C PRO A 40 -2.60 -5.97 -3.06
N ALA A 41 -2.08 -4.74 -3.01
CA ALA A 41 -0.80 -4.44 -3.62
C ALA A 41 0.37 -5.13 -2.90
N GLY A 42 1.33 -5.63 -3.67
CA GLY A 42 2.49 -6.36 -3.16
C GLY A 42 3.34 -5.57 -2.16
N THR A 43 3.40 -4.25 -2.30
CA THR A 43 4.16 -3.35 -1.42
C THR A 43 3.63 -3.27 0.01
N VAL A 44 2.36 -3.63 0.22
CA VAL A 44 1.68 -3.59 1.53
C VAL A 44 1.26 -4.96 2.03
N SER A 45 1.40 -6.01 1.20
CA SER A 45 1.23 -7.40 1.60
C SER A 45 2.56 -8.13 1.81
N GLY A 46 3.46 -8.08 0.82
CA GLY A 46 4.65 -8.94 0.72
C GLY A 46 4.57 -9.96 -0.41
N ALA A 47 5.60 -10.81 -0.52
CA ALA A 47 5.74 -11.84 -1.55
C ALA A 47 6.26 -13.17 -0.96
N PRO A 48 5.73 -14.34 -1.36
CA PRO A 48 4.58 -14.56 -2.25
C PRO A 48 3.26 -14.00 -1.68
N LYS A 49 2.46 -13.30 -2.50
CA LYS A 49 1.31 -12.47 -2.05
C LYS A 49 0.34 -13.20 -1.13
N ILE A 50 -0.15 -14.36 -1.56
CA ILE A 50 -1.15 -15.14 -0.81
C ILE A 50 -0.60 -15.58 0.55
N ARG A 51 0.63 -16.10 0.60
CA ARG A 51 1.23 -16.53 1.86
C ARG A 51 1.51 -15.36 2.79
N ALA A 52 2.00 -14.25 2.26
CA ALA A 52 2.23 -13.04 3.05
C ALA A 52 0.91 -12.52 3.66
N MET A 53 -0.18 -12.51 2.90
CA MET A 53 -1.51 -12.14 3.41
C MET A 53 -2.01 -13.08 4.51
N GLN A 54 -1.75 -14.39 4.41
CA GLN A 54 -2.11 -15.34 5.47
C GLN A 54 -1.36 -15.03 6.76
N ILE A 55 -0.03 -14.81 6.68
CA ILE A 55 0.79 -14.47 7.85
C ILE A 55 0.31 -13.14 8.47
N ILE A 56 0.03 -12.12 7.66
CA ILE A 56 -0.54 -10.86 8.14
C ILE A 56 -1.84 -11.12 8.91
N ASN A 57 -2.74 -11.94 8.35
CA ASN A 57 -4.02 -12.26 8.99
C ASN A 57 -3.87 -13.15 10.24
N GLU A 58 -2.78 -13.92 10.35
CA GLU A 58 -2.44 -14.69 11.56
C GLU A 58 -1.89 -13.78 12.68
N LEU A 59 -1.13 -12.74 12.31
CA LEU A 59 -0.43 -11.87 13.26
C LEU A 59 -1.21 -10.61 13.67
N GLU A 60 -1.99 -10.02 12.77
CA GLU A 60 -2.81 -8.83 13.06
C GLU A 60 -4.12 -9.25 13.74
N ASP A 61 -4.40 -8.68 14.91
CA ASP A 61 -5.60 -8.99 15.71
C ASP A 61 -6.87 -8.29 15.20
N LYS A 62 -6.73 -7.41 14.21
CA LYS A 62 -7.80 -6.63 13.59
C LYS A 62 -7.72 -6.71 12.06
N LYS A 63 -8.88 -6.63 11.42
CA LYS A 63 -8.97 -6.43 9.97
C LYS A 63 -8.46 -5.03 9.62
N ARG A 64 -7.65 -4.93 8.57
CA ARG A 64 -7.10 -3.64 8.06
C ARG A 64 -8.16 -2.65 7.59
N GLY A 65 -9.33 -3.12 7.17
CA GLY A 65 -10.40 -2.25 6.66
C GLY A 65 -9.92 -1.44 5.46
N VAL A 66 -9.92 -0.10 5.58
CA VAL A 66 -9.46 0.80 4.51
C VAL A 66 -7.93 0.78 4.37
N TYR A 67 -7.18 0.53 5.45
CA TYR A 67 -5.71 0.55 5.40
C TYR A 67 -5.17 -0.47 4.40
N ALA A 68 -4.21 -0.05 3.57
CA ALA A 68 -3.62 -0.85 2.49
C ALA A 68 -4.61 -1.29 1.38
N GLY A 69 -5.85 -0.80 1.42
CA GLY A 69 -6.81 -0.87 0.31
C GLY A 69 -6.51 0.16 -0.78
N ALA A 70 -7.47 0.38 -1.68
CA ALA A 70 -7.36 1.36 -2.76
C ALA A 70 -8.51 2.38 -2.70
N VAL A 71 -8.20 3.64 -3.02
CA VAL A 71 -9.14 4.76 -3.09
C VAL A 71 -8.91 5.53 -4.38
N GLY A 72 -9.99 5.86 -5.08
CA GLY A 72 -9.94 6.63 -6.32
C GLY A 72 -11.22 6.44 -7.14
N TYR A 73 -11.12 6.41 -8.47
CA TYR A 73 -12.29 6.33 -9.35
C TYR A 73 -12.13 5.32 -10.48
N VAL A 74 -13.28 4.85 -10.98
CA VAL A 74 -13.42 4.13 -12.24
C VAL A 74 -14.49 4.85 -13.05
N SER A 75 -14.14 5.28 -14.26
CA SER A 75 -15.05 5.96 -15.17
C SER A 75 -15.79 4.96 -16.06
N VAL A 76 -16.98 5.36 -16.53
CA VAL A 76 -17.75 4.59 -17.52
C VAL A 76 -17.04 4.45 -18.87
N GLN A 77 -16.02 5.28 -19.12
CA GLN A 77 -15.20 5.25 -20.33
C GLN A 77 -14.01 4.28 -20.20
N GLY A 78 -13.85 3.60 -19.06
CA GLY A 78 -12.79 2.62 -18.82
C GLY A 78 -11.52 3.19 -18.17
N ASN A 79 -11.42 4.51 -17.98
CA ASN A 79 -10.31 5.11 -17.23
C ASN A 79 -10.43 4.79 -15.74
N MET A 80 -9.31 4.49 -15.09
CA MET A 80 -9.21 4.21 -13.65
C MET A 80 -7.96 4.88 -13.09
N ASP A 81 -8.10 5.53 -11.93
CA ASP A 81 -6.98 6.02 -11.13
C ASP A 81 -7.23 5.71 -9.66
N LEU A 82 -6.25 5.07 -9.03
CA LEU A 82 -6.37 4.53 -7.68
C LEU A 82 -5.05 4.74 -6.93
N ALA A 83 -5.16 5.30 -5.73
CA ALA A 83 -4.07 5.36 -4.77
C ALA A 83 -4.25 4.29 -3.69
N LEU A 84 -3.15 3.76 -3.17
CA LEU A 84 -3.21 2.93 -1.97
C LEU A 84 -3.56 3.81 -0.77
N ALA A 85 -4.49 3.34 0.05
CA ALA A 85 -4.87 3.97 1.31
C ALA A 85 -3.80 3.71 2.39
N ILE A 86 -2.64 4.33 2.18
CA ILE A 86 -1.54 4.44 3.14
C ILE A 86 -1.44 5.90 3.59
N ARG A 87 -0.98 6.12 4.82
CA ARG A 87 -1.07 7.46 5.46
C ARG A 87 -2.52 7.98 5.40
N THR A 88 -3.46 7.13 5.77
CA THR A 88 -4.89 7.47 5.84
C THR A 88 -5.37 7.38 7.28
N MET A 89 -6.16 8.35 7.70
CA MET A 89 -6.85 8.35 9.00
C MET A 89 -8.31 8.01 8.79
N ILE A 90 -8.82 7.02 9.53
CA ILE A 90 -10.24 6.67 9.53
C ILE A 90 -10.86 7.28 10.77
N VAL A 91 -11.83 8.17 10.59
CA VAL A 91 -12.60 8.76 11.70
C VAL A 91 -13.93 8.05 11.80
N ASN A 92 -14.23 7.50 12.97
CA ASN A 92 -15.51 6.87 13.27
C ASN A 92 -15.98 7.35 14.65
N ASN A 93 -17.06 8.13 14.66
CA ASN A 93 -17.52 8.87 15.83
C ASN A 93 -16.38 9.72 16.42
N ASP A 94 -16.15 9.63 17.74
CA ASP A 94 -15.13 10.41 18.45
C ASP A 94 -13.74 9.74 18.46
N LYS A 95 -13.49 8.81 17.53
CA LYS A 95 -12.21 8.08 17.44
C LYS A 95 -11.60 8.16 16.05
N ALA A 96 -10.32 8.49 16.01
CA ALA A 96 -9.49 8.43 14.82
C ALA A 96 -8.55 7.21 14.90
N TYR A 97 -8.44 6.48 13.79
CA TYR A 97 -7.59 5.32 13.64
C TYR A 97 -6.53 5.60 12.58
N VAL A 98 -5.26 5.45 12.95
CA VAL A 98 -4.11 5.56 12.06
C VAL A 98 -3.34 4.25 12.12
N GLN A 99 -3.12 3.64 10.97
CA GLN A 99 -2.34 2.41 10.84
C GLN A 99 -1.12 2.68 9.95
N ALA A 100 0.02 2.13 10.35
CA ALA A 100 1.27 2.22 9.61
C ALA A 100 1.98 0.85 9.68
N GLY A 101 2.83 0.58 8.70
CA GLY A 101 3.56 -0.67 8.60
C GLY A 101 4.92 -0.48 7.93
N ALA A 102 5.75 -1.50 8.06
CA ALA A 102 7.08 -1.58 7.47
C ALA A 102 7.22 -2.92 6.72
N GLY A 103 8.10 -2.94 5.72
CA GLY A 103 8.35 -4.13 4.91
C GLY A 103 9.41 -4.99 5.57
N ILE A 104 9.03 -6.15 6.09
CA ILE A 104 9.96 -7.04 6.79
C ILE A 104 10.67 -7.95 5.79
N VAL A 105 12.00 -7.97 5.86
CA VAL A 105 12.87 -8.87 5.11
C VAL A 105 13.81 -9.62 6.07
N TYR A 106 14.61 -10.54 5.52
CA TYR A 106 15.53 -11.36 6.32
C TYR A 106 16.50 -10.51 7.17
N ASP A 107 17.00 -9.41 6.59
CA ASP A 107 17.97 -8.52 7.25
C ASP A 107 17.32 -7.41 8.10
N SER A 108 15.99 -7.44 8.29
CA SER A 108 15.29 -6.43 9.08
C SER A 108 15.68 -6.47 10.55
N ILE A 109 15.84 -5.29 11.15
CA ILE A 109 16.10 -5.13 12.58
C ILE A 109 14.79 -4.71 13.26
N PRO A 110 14.20 -5.52 14.16
CA PRO A 110 12.85 -5.25 14.70
C PRO A 110 12.63 -3.84 15.25
N GLU A 111 13.62 -3.30 15.97
CA GLU A 111 13.56 -1.95 16.54
C GLU A 111 13.56 -0.86 15.44
N SER A 112 14.33 -1.06 14.36
CA SER A 112 14.36 -0.12 13.23
C SER A 112 13.03 -0.09 12.50
N GLU A 113 12.44 -1.27 12.25
CA GLU A 113 11.15 -1.39 11.55
C GLU A 113 10.01 -0.76 12.37
N TYR A 114 10.03 -0.96 13.70
CA TYR A 114 9.09 -0.31 14.59
C TYR A 114 9.20 1.22 14.52
N ASN A 115 10.42 1.77 14.60
CA ASN A 115 10.65 3.20 14.44
C ASN A 115 10.19 3.74 13.09
N GLU A 116 10.34 2.97 12.01
CA GLU A 116 9.81 3.32 10.69
C GLU A 116 8.28 3.47 10.72
N THR A 117 7.56 2.54 11.36
CA THR A 117 6.09 2.66 11.47
C THR A 117 5.66 3.93 12.19
N LEU A 118 6.37 4.31 13.27
CA LEU A 118 6.11 5.55 14.01
C LEU A 118 6.38 6.78 13.15
N ASN A 119 7.52 6.82 12.44
CA ASN A 119 7.85 7.93 11.54
C ASN A 119 6.86 8.06 10.38
N LYS A 120 6.29 6.94 9.92
CA LYS A 120 5.20 6.95 8.94
C LYS A 120 3.89 7.50 9.54
N ALA A 121 3.56 7.14 10.77
CA ALA A 121 2.34 7.61 11.42
C ALA A 121 2.40 9.12 11.76
N LYS A 122 3.57 9.65 12.13
CA LYS A 122 3.76 11.08 12.52
C LYS A 122 3.15 12.07 11.55
N ALA A 123 3.19 11.80 10.24
CA ALA A 123 2.63 12.69 9.23
C ALA A 123 1.13 12.99 9.38
N LEU A 124 0.40 12.18 10.16
CA LEU A 124 -1.03 12.35 10.43
C LEU A 124 -1.32 12.77 11.89
N LEU A 125 -0.31 12.75 12.75
CA LEU A 125 -0.45 13.00 14.19
C LEU A 125 0.11 14.38 14.60
N GLU A 126 0.98 14.98 13.77
CA GLU A 126 1.63 16.28 13.95
C GLU A 126 1.36 17.22 12.77
#